data_AF-A0A699JG15-F1
#
_entry.id   AF-A0A699JG15-F1
#
_cell.length_a   1.000
_cell.length_b   1.000
_cell.length_c   1.000
_cell.angle_alpha   90.00
_cell.angle_beta   90.00
_cell.angle_gamma   90.00
#
_symmetry.space_group_name_H-M   'P 1'
#
loop_
_entity.id
_entity.type
_entity.pdbx_description
1 polymer ?
#
loop_
_entity_poly.entity_id
_entity_poly.type
_entity_poly.pdbx_seq_one_letter_code
_entity_poly.pdbx_strand_id
1 'polypeptide(L)'
;MFPKSTHETFAQKMYQTYPKHKRFVKSKLSRTSSIIAHYAGEVTYLADQFLEKNWDYVVAEHQDLLTASKNSFVVGLFPPLPVDSIRKAAIQLQACWR
;
A
#
# COMPACT_ATOMS: atom_id res chain seq x y z
N MET A 1 1.58 6.48 8.74
CA MET A 1 2.63 5.57 8.23
C MET A 1 3.82 5.57 9.19
N PHE A 2 4.39 4.41 9.55
CA PHE A 2 5.58 4.38 10.42
C PHE A 2 6.83 4.64 9.57
N PRO A 3 7.57 5.75 9.79
CA PRO A 3 8.66 6.19 8.92
C PRO A 3 9.88 5.24 8.88
N LYS A 4 9.87 4.13 9.63
CA LYS A 4 10.94 3.13 9.67
C LYS A 4 10.45 1.70 9.39
N SER A 5 9.20 1.53 8.93
CA SER A 5 8.69 0.19 8.65
C SER A 5 9.40 -0.39 7.42
N THR A 6 9.94 -1.59 7.56
CA THR A 6 10.51 -2.36 6.45
C THR A 6 9.59 -3.55 6.11
N HIS A 7 9.81 -4.17 4.95
CA HIS A 7 9.05 -5.34 4.52
C HIS A 7 9.22 -6.54 5.49
N GLU A 8 10.38 -6.68 6.14
CA GLU A 8 10.62 -7.71 7.15
C GLU A 8 9.80 -7.44 8.42
N THR A 9 9.80 -6.20 8.91
CA THR A 9 9.00 -5.83 10.09
C THR A 9 7.50 -5.96 9.82
N PHE A 10 7.07 -5.67 8.58
CA PHE A 10 5.71 -5.91 8.12
C PHE A 10 5.35 -7.40 8.12
N ALA A 11 6.17 -8.25 7.50
CA ALA A 11 5.95 -9.70 7.47
C ALA A 11 5.93 -10.30 8.89
N GLN A 12 6.86 -9.87 9.76
CA GLN A 12 6.88 -10.29 11.16
C GLN A 12 5.60 -9.90 11.90
N LYS A 13 5.10 -8.68 11.68
CA LYS A 13 3.83 -8.22 12.27
C LYS A 13 2.66 -9.05 11.77
N MET A 14 2.62 -9.42 10.48
CA MET A 14 1.59 -10.32 9.94
C MET A 14 1.61 -11.69 10.63
N TYR A 15 2.80 -12.29 10.82
CA TYR A 15 2.93 -13.59 11.52
C TYR A 15 2.48 -13.52 12.98
N GLN A 16 2.75 -12.40 13.67
CA GLN A 16 2.31 -12.18 15.04
C GLN A 16 0.79 -11.93 15.13
N THR A 17 0.22 -11.29 14.11
CA THR A 17 -1.21 -10.94 14.09
C THR A 17 -2.10 -12.14 13.75
N TYR A 18 -1.66 -13.01 12.83
CA TYR A 18 -2.47 -14.13 12.32
C TYR A 18 -1.89 -15.53 12.54
N PRO A 19 -1.30 -15.86 13.71
CA PRO A 19 -0.57 -17.13 13.90
C PRO A 19 -1.46 -18.38 13.85
N LYS A 20 -2.77 -18.24 14.11
CA LYS A 20 -3.73 -19.35 14.17
C LYS A 20 -4.79 -19.28 13.05
N HIS A 21 -4.66 -18.35 12.12
CA HIS A 21 -5.67 -18.17 11.08
C HIS A 21 -5.58 -19.31 10.06
N LYS A 22 -6.67 -20.06 9.87
CA LYS A 22 -6.70 -21.29 9.05
C LYS A 22 -6.21 -21.12 7.61
N ARG A 23 -6.30 -19.90 7.06
CA ARG A 23 -5.91 -19.58 5.68
C ARG A 23 -4.60 -18.79 5.57
N PHE A 24 -3.89 -18.57 6.67
CA PHE A 24 -2.64 -17.82 6.67
C PHE A 24 -1.52 -18.71 7.18
N VAL A 25 -0.50 -18.90 6.35
CA VAL A 25 0.63 -19.79 6.64
C VAL A 25 1.93 -19.01 6.44
N LYS A 26 2.82 -19.08 7.43
CA LYS A 26 4.18 -18.55 7.29
C LYS A 26 5.00 -19.48 6.39
N SER A 27 5.68 -18.93 5.39
CA SER A 27 6.58 -19.71 4.55
C SER A 27 7.72 -20.32 5.35
N LYS A 28 8.08 -21.58 5.05
CA LYS A 28 9.20 -22.27 5.68
C LYS A 28 10.55 -21.85 5.09
N LEU A 29 10.56 -21.47 3.81
CA LEU A 29 11.79 -21.21 3.05
C LEU A 29 12.19 -19.74 3.05
N SER A 30 11.22 -18.83 3.18
CA SER A 30 11.48 -17.39 3.19
C SER A 30 10.95 -16.74 4.47
N ARG A 31 11.74 -15.81 5.00
CA ARG A 31 11.40 -15.05 6.22
C ARG A 31 10.39 -13.93 5.94
N THR A 32 10.25 -13.52 4.68
CA THR A 32 9.47 -12.35 4.24
C THR A 32 8.27 -12.74 3.37
N SER A 33 7.86 -14.01 3.36
CA SER A 33 6.72 -14.46 2.56
C SER A 33 5.65 -15.18 3.37
N SER A 34 4.41 -14.93 2.96
CA SER A 34 3.22 -15.54 3.55
C SER A 34 2.45 -16.28 2.46
N ILE A 35 1.89 -17.43 2.79
CA ILE A 35 1.00 -18.17 1.93
C ILE A 35 -0.43 -17.91 2.41
N ILE A 36 -1.30 -17.53 1.47
CA ILE A 36 -2.71 -17.34 1.75
C ILE A 36 -3.50 -18.38 0.95
N ALA A 37 -4.30 -19.17 1.66
CA ALA A 37 -5.20 -20.14 1.05
C ALA A 37 -6.49 -19.44 0.60
N HIS A 38 -6.51 -19.03 -0.68
CA HIS A 38 -7.69 -18.48 -1.33
C HIS A 38 -8.64 -19.59 -1.77
N TYR A 39 -9.86 -19.23 -2.19
CA TYR A 39 -10.84 -20.22 -2.67
C TYR A 39 -10.32 -21.02 -3.88
N ALA A 40 -9.47 -20.41 -4.71
CA ALA A 40 -8.88 -21.01 -5.91
C ALA A 40 -7.51 -21.69 -5.64
N GLY A 41 -7.12 -21.83 -4.37
CA GLY A 41 -5.86 -22.44 -3.98
C GLY A 41 -4.92 -21.50 -3.23
N GLU A 42 -3.74 -22.02 -2.93
CA GLU A 42 -2.71 -21.31 -2.17
C GLU A 42 -1.88 -20.39 -3.07
N VAL A 43 -1.67 -19.16 -2.60
CA VAL A 43 -0.82 -18.18 -3.27
C VAL A 43 0.25 -17.70 -2.30
N THR A 44 1.50 -17.73 -2.75
CA THR A 44 2.64 -17.18 -2.00
C THR A 44 2.80 -15.70 -2.31
N TYR A 45 2.73 -14.88 -1.28
CA TYR A 45 2.96 -13.44 -1.33
C TYR A 45 4.33 -13.12 -0.76
N LEU A 46 5.13 -12.42 -1.55
CA LEU A 46 6.38 -11.80 -1.11
C LEU A 46 6.07 -10.43 -0.51
N ALA A 47 6.62 -10.14 0.67
CA ALA A 47 6.49 -8.82 1.28
C ALA A 47 7.34 -7.75 0.59
N ASP A 48 8.28 -8.16 -0.28
CA ASP A 48 9.14 -7.27 -1.04
C ASP A 48 8.30 -6.25 -1.82
N GLN A 49 8.68 -4.98 -1.73
CA GLN A 49 7.98 -3.84 -2.36
C GLN A 49 6.52 -3.61 -1.90
N PHE A 50 5.98 -4.40 -0.97
CA PHE A 50 4.58 -4.26 -0.55
C PHE A 50 4.29 -2.87 0.03
N LEU A 51 5.21 -2.37 0.88
CA LEU A 51 5.08 -1.05 1.48
C LEU A 51 5.17 0.06 0.44
N GLU A 52 6.15 0.01 -0.45
CA GLU A 52 6.36 1.00 -1.51
C GLU A 52 5.18 1.07 -2.48
N LYS A 53 4.65 -0.07 -2.92
CA LYS A 53 3.46 -0.13 -3.79
C LYS A 53 2.19 0.38 -3.12
N ASN A 54 2.17 0.40 -1.79
CA ASN A 54 1.04 0.85 -0.99
C ASN A 54 1.24 2.28 -0.46
N TRP A 55 2.37 2.94 -0.77
CA TRP A 55 2.59 4.36 -0.48
C TRP A 55 1.83 5.19 -1.51
N ASP A 56 0.50 5.23 -1.38
CA ASP A 56 -0.36 6.07 -2.20
C ASP A 56 -0.30 7.53 -1.71
N TYR A 57 0.90 8.13 -1.77
CA TYR A 57 1.14 9.51 -1.37
C TYR A 57 0.96 10.44 -2.57
N VAL A 58 0.11 11.45 -2.38
CA VAL A 58 -0.07 12.53 -3.35
C VAL A 58 0.77 13.73 -2.92
N VAL A 59 1.71 14.12 -3.77
CA VAL A 59 2.53 15.33 -3.62
C VAL A 59 1.73 16.50 -4.17
N ALA A 60 1.40 17.49 -3.35
CA ALA A 60 0.59 18.64 -3.76
C ALA A 60 1.28 19.44 -4.89
N GLU A 61 2.60 19.57 -4.83
CA GLU A 61 3.42 20.27 -5.81
C GLU A 61 3.35 19.63 -7.21
N HIS A 62 3.14 18.31 -7.30
CA HIS A 62 2.94 17.63 -8.58
C HIS A 62 1.59 18.00 -9.19
N GLN A 63 0.54 18.13 -8.36
CA GLN A 63 -0.77 18.57 -8.82
C GLN A 63 -0.69 20.01 -9.36
N ASP A 64 -0.04 20.90 -8.63
CA ASP A 64 0.15 22.30 -9.04
C ASP A 64 0.93 22.39 -10.36
N LEU A 65 2.00 21.60 -10.51
CA LEU A 65 2.79 21.55 -11.74
C LEU A 65 1.97 21.08 -12.95
N LEU A 66 1.20 20.00 -12.80
CA LEU A 66 0.44 19.39 -13.89
C LEU A 66 -0.77 20.24 -14.30
N THR A 67 -1.42 20.90 -13.33
CA THR A 67 -2.53 21.84 -13.58
C THR A 67 -2.04 23.14 -14.23
N ALA A 68 -0.80 23.56 -13.99
CA ALA A 68 -0.18 24.71 -14.65
C ALA A 68 0.36 24.43 -16.07
N SER A 69 0.16 23.21 -16.59
CA SER A 69 0.61 22.84 -17.94
C SER A 69 -0.03 23.70 -19.03
N LYS A 70 0.74 24.04 -20.08
CA LYS A 70 0.23 24.75 -21.26
C LYS A 70 -0.54 23.83 -22.22
N ASN A 71 -0.47 22.52 -22.04
CA ASN A 71 -1.18 21.55 -22.87
C ASN A 71 -2.56 21.26 -22.26
N SER A 72 -3.63 21.67 -22.96
CA SER A 72 -5.01 21.50 -22.52
C SER A 72 -5.40 20.05 -22.27
N PHE A 73 -4.84 19.09 -23.02
CA PHE A 73 -5.06 17.66 -22.77
C PHE A 73 -4.47 17.24 -21.42
N VAL A 74 -3.25 17.68 -21.11
CA VAL A 74 -2.59 17.37 -19.83
C VAL A 74 -3.37 17.97 -18.66
N VAL A 75 -3.76 19.25 -18.75
CA VAL A 75 -4.59 19.89 -17.70
C VAL A 75 -5.91 19.13 -17.49
N GLY A 76 -6.53 18.64 -18.56
CA GLY A 76 -7.77 17.86 -18.49
C GLY A 76 -7.64 16.49 -17.78
N LEU A 77 -6.44 15.91 -17.72
CA LEU A 77 -6.19 14.64 -17.02
C LEU A 77 -6.07 14.80 -15.49
N PHE A 78 -5.74 16.00 -15.01
CA PHE A 78 -5.44 16.27 -13.60
C PHE A 78 -6.36 17.35 -13.03
N PRO A 79 -7.66 17.06 -12.82
CA PRO A 79 -8.58 18.03 -12.22
C PRO A 79 -8.14 18.37 -10.78
N PRO A 80 -8.41 19.60 -10.30
CA PRO A 80 -8.04 20.00 -8.95
C PRO A 80 -8.67 19.08 -7.90
N LEU A 81 -7.83 18.58 -7.00
CA LEU A 81 -8.27 17.68 -5.93
C LEU A 81 -9.01 18.46 -4.84
N PRO A 82 -10.05 17.88 -4.21
CA PRO A 82 -10.63 18.43 -3.00
C PRO A 82 -9.56 18.55 -1.90
N VAL A 83 -9.51 19.70 -1.21
CA VAL A 83 -8.51 20.03 -0.17
C VAL A 83 -8.40 18.95 0.92
N ASP A 84 -9.50 18.23 1.19
CA ASP A 84 -9.56 17.16 2.19
C ASP A 84 -8.86 15.85 1.77
N SER A 85 -8.66 15.62 0.47
CA SER A 85 -8.07 14.38 -0.07
C SER A 85 -6.55 14.32 0.15
N ILE A 86 -5.88 15.47 0.15
CA ILE A 86 -4.43 15.61 0.32
C ILE A 86 -4.01 15.20 1.75
N ARG A 87 -4.84 15.52 2.74
CA ARG A 87 -4.61 15.13 4.15
C ARG A 87 -4.96 13.67 4.42
N LYS A 88 -5.87 13.10 3.63
CA LYS A 88 -6.37 11.72 3.79
C LYS A 88 -5.46 10.67 3.17
N ALA A 89 -4.73 10.97 2.09
CA ALA A 89 -3.81 10.03 1.43
C ALA A 89 -2.78 9.41 2.39
N ALA A 90 -2.29 10.17 3.38
CA ALA A 90 -1.36 9.67 4.39
C ALA A 90 -2.01 8.85 5.55
N ILE A 91 -3.34 8.96 5.71
CA ILE A 91 -4.11 8.43 6.86
C ILE A 91 -5.02 7.24 6.44
N GLN A 92 -5.41 7.14 5.17
CA GLN A 92 -6.41 6.19 4.68
C GLN A 92 -5.99 4.72 4.78
N LEU A 93 -4.69 4.42 4.88
CA LEU A 93 -4.19 3.05 5.04
C LEU A 93 -4.59 2.38 6.36
N GLN A 94 -5.08 3.16 7.33
CA GLN A 94 -5.61 2.62 8.58
C GLN A 94 -7.07 2.12 8.46
N ALA A 95 -7.77 2.44 7.35
CA ALA A 95 -9.18 2.10 7.15
C ALA A 95 -9.42 0.95 6.16
N CYS A 96 -8.50 0.67 5.21
CA CYS A 96 -8.69 -0.41 4.22
C CYS A 96 -8.34 -1.83 4.70
N TRP A 97 -7.94 -2.01 5.97
CA TRP A 97 -7.62 -3.32 6.56
C TRP A 97 -8.39 -3.58 7.87
N ARG A 98 -9.64 -3.12 7.94
CA ARG A 98 -10.65 -3.60 8.89
C ARG A 98 -11.79 -4.24 8.13
#